data_AF-A0A7V4UZD1-F1
#
_entry.id   AF-A0A7V4UZD1-F1
#
_cell.length_a   1.000
_cell.length_b   1.000
_cell.length_c   1.000
_cell.angle_alpha   90.00
_cell.angle_beta   90.00
_cell.angle_gamma   90.00
#
_symmetry.space_group_name_H-M   'P 1'
#
loop_
_entity.id
_entity.type
_entity.pdbx_description
1 polymer ?
#
loop_
_entity_poly.entity_id
_entity_poly.type
_entity_poly.pdbx_seq_one_letter_code
_entity_poly.pdbx_strand_id
1 'polypeptide(L)'
;MLVQSLRLAIESLQSLVDITRTDIEDIKVAAHDKLFSRVKSKEELIKQFESYKRMIDTQITTMASESPDADLVEILSAEERELLGKMRDKLNEL
;
A
#
# COMPACT_ATOMS: atom_id res chain seq x y z
N MET A 1 3.54 -14.27 -6.63
CA MET A 1 3.82 -13.78 -5.25
C MET A 1 3.81 -12.26 -5.21
N LEU A 2 4.57 -11.60 -6.09
CA LEU A 2 4.67 -10.13 -6.16
C LEU A 2 3.32 -9.44 -6.38
N VAL A 3 2.54 -9.89 -7.37
CA VAL A 3 1.18 -9.42 -7.64
C VAL A 3 0.29 -9.45 -6.39
N GLN A 4 0.35 -10.54 -5.61
CA GLN A 4 -0.46 -10.65 -4.40
C GLN A 4 0.00 -9.65 -3.33
N SER A 5 1.31 -9.51 -3.10
CA SER A 5 1.85 -8.52 -2.17
C SER A 5 1.49 -7.09 -2.58
N LEU A 6 1.50 -6.78 -3.88
CA LEU A 6 1.07 -5.48 -4.42
C LEU A 6 -0.42 -5.23 -4.17
N ARG A 7 -1.28 -6.21 -4.46
CA ARG A 7 -2.73 -6.10 -4.22
C ARG A 7 -3.05 -5.87 -2.75
N LEU A 8 -2.41 -6.62 -1.85
CA LEU A 8 -2.58 -6.45 -0.41
C LEU A 8 -2.07 -5.08 0.07
N ALA A 9 -0.93 -4.61 -0.43
CA ALA A 9 -0.42 -3.27 -0.12
C ALA A 9 -1.41 -2.17 -0.57
N ILE A 10 -1.96 -2.28 -1.78
CA ILE A 10 -2.97 -1.35 -2.32
C ILE A 10 -4.24 -1.37 -1.44
N GLU A 11 -4.70 -2.55 -1.03
CA GLU A 11 -5.88 -2.71 -0.19
C GLU A 11 -5.69 -2.08 1.20
N SER A 12 -4.52 -2.26 1.82
CA SER A 12 -4.18 -1.60 3.09
C SER A 12 -4.17 -0.07 2.96
N LEU A 13 -3.61 0.46 1.87
CA LEU A 13 -3.61 1.90 1.59
C LEU A 13 -5.02 2.45 1.37
N GLN A 14 -5.83 1.76 0.56
CA GLN A 14 -7.22 2.15 0.30
C GLN A 14 -8.03 2.18 1.60
N SER A 15 -7.87 1.17 2.44
CA SER A 15 -8.52 1.12 3.76
C SER A 15 -8.08 2.28 4.65
N LEU A 16 -6.79 2.65 4.62
CA LEU A 16 -6.27 3.79 5.38
C LEU A 16 -6.84 5.13 4.88
N VAL A 17 -6.96 5.31 3.57
CA VAL A 17 -7.61 6.48 2.94
C VAL A 17 -9.06 6.56 3.40
N ASP A 18 -9.80 5.45 3.36
CA ASP A 18 -11.23 5.42 3.70
C ASP A 18 -11.49 5.72 5.18
N ILE A 19 -10.67 5.17 6.08
CA ILE A 19 -10.75 5.49 7.51
C ILE A 19 -10.42 6.97 7.74
N THR A 20 -9.39 7.49 7.06
CA THR A 20 -9.01 8.91 7.19
C THR A 20 -10.10 9.86 6.69
N ARG A 21 -10.75 9.52 5.57
CA ARG A 21 -11.92 10.28 5.08
C ARG A 21 -13.09 10.23 6.05
N THR A 22 -13.36 9.05 6.63
CA THR A 22 -14.41 8.90 7.65
C THR A 22 -14.10 9.73 8.90
N ASP A 23 -12.83 9.76 9.32
CA ASP A 23 -12.38 10.60 10.44
C ASP A 23 -12.59 12.10 10.14
N ILE A 24 -12.30 12.54 8.92
CA ILE A 24 -12.56 13.93 8.49
C ILE A 24 -14.05 14.27 8.61
N GLU A 25 -14.95 13.39 8.16
CA GLU A 25 -16.40 13.63 8.28
C GLU A 25 -16.87 13.65 9.74
N ASP A 26 -16.38 12.74 10.58
CA ASP A 26 -16.73 12.72 12.00
C ASP A 26 -16.20 13.95 12.75
N ILE A 27 -15.02 14.46 12.38
CA ILE A 27 -14.48 15.72 12.93
C ILE A 27 -15.40 16.90 12.58
N LYS A 28 -15.92 16.96 11.34
CA LYS A 28 -16.83 18.04 10.91
C LYS A 28 -18.12 18.11 11.73
N VAL A 29 -18.58 16.97 12.26
CA VAL A 29 -19.80 16.88 13.08
C VAL A 29 -19.52 16.75 14.58
N ALA A 30 -18.28 16.99 15.01
CA ALA A 30 -17.82 16.89 16.40
C ALA A 30 -18.02 15.50 17.05
N ALA A 31 -18.05 14.43 16.26
CA ALA A 31 -18.22 13.05 16.72
C ALA A 31 -16.88 12.37 17.06
N HIS A 32 -16.16 12.92 18.05
CA HIS A 32 -14.76 12.54 18.31
C HIS A 32 -14.56 11.18 18.99
N ASP A 33 -15.57 10.64 19.67
CA ASP A 33 -15.44 9.40 20.47
C ASP A 33 -15.00 8.18 19.63
N LYS A 34 -15.36 8.16 18.34
CA LYS A 34 -15.04 7.06 17.42
C LYS A 34 -13.60 7.13 16.87
N LEU A 35 -12.97 8.31 16.90
CA LEU A 35 -11.62 8.52 16.34
C LEU A 35 -10.58 7.69 17.07
N PHE A 36 -10.66 7.62 18.42
CA PHE A 36 -9.71 6.85 19.23
C PHE A 36 -9.73 5.35 18.91
N SER A 37 -10.91 4.78 18.64
CA SER A 37 -11.03 3.38 18.24
C SER A 37 -10.37 3.08 16.89
N ARG A 38 -10.37 4.06 15.98
CA ARG A 38 -9.81 3.95 14.63
C ARG A 38 -8.31 4.21 14.58
N VAL A 39 -7.72 4.88 15.57
CA VAL A 39 -6.26 5.05 15.67
C VAL A 39 -5.55 3.70 15.63
N LYS A 40 -6.02 2.75 16.45
CA LYS A 40 -5.43 1.39 16.48
C LYS A 40 -5.54 0.68 15.13
N SER A 41 -6.69 0.79 14.46
CA SER A 41 -6.89 0.22 13.12
C SER A 41 -5.97 0.86 12.09
N LYS A 42 -5.76 2.19 12.12
CA LYS A 42 -4.83 2.89 11.23
C LYS A 42 -3.39 2.44 11.45
N GLU A 43 -2.96 2.30 12.70
CA GLU A 43 -1.61 1.80 13.02
C GLU A 43 -1.39 0.37 12.53
N GLU A 44 -2.39 -0.50 12.67
CA GLU A 44 -2.33 -1.88 12.16
C GLU A 44 -2.24 -1.90 10.63
N LEU A 45 -3.04 -1.09 9.92
CA LEU A 45 -2.98 -0.96 8.47
C LEU A 45 -1.63 -0.43 7.98
N ILE A 46 -1.05 0.55 8.67
CA ILE A 46 0.29 1.08 8.36
C ILE A 46 1.34 -0.03 8.50
N LYS A 47 1.31 -0.78 9.61
CA LYS A 47 2.25 -1.90 9.83
C LYS A 47 2.11 -3.00 8.77
N GLN A 48 0.87 -3.32 8.37
CA GLN A 48 0.60 -4.27 7.29
C GLN A 48 1.18 -3.78 5.97
N PHE A 49 0.88 -2.53 5.59
CA PHE A 49 1.41 -1.91 4.38
C PHE A 49 2.96 -1.94 4.36
N GLU A 50 3.61 -1.55 5.45
CA GLU A 50 5.08 -1.60 5.55
C GLU A 50 5.64 -3.01 5.38
N SER A 51 4.96 -4.02 5.95
CA SER A 51 5.33 -5.42 5.78
C SER A 51 5.26 -5.83 4.31
N TYR A 52 4.15 -5.53 3.64
CA TYR A 52 3.98 -5.84 2.22
C TYR A 52 4.97 -5.07 1.35
N LYS A 53 5.26 -3.80 1.65
CA LYS A 53 6.29 -3.01 0.97
C LYS A 53 7.67 -3.66 1.06
N ARG A 54 8.06 -4.15 2.24
CA ARG A 54 9.33 -4.88 2.41
C ARG A 54 9.36 -6.18 1.60
N MET A 55 8.25 -6.90 1.56
CA MET A 55 8.14 -8.13 0.74
C MET A 55 8.26 -7.83 -0.76
N ILE A 56 7.62 -6.76 -1.24
CA ILE A 56 7.70 -6.29 -2.63
C ILE A 56 9.16 -5.95 -2.97
N ASP A 57 9.80 -5.14 -2.14
CA ASP A 57 11.17 -4.68 -2.33
C ASP A 57 12.17 -5.85 -2.39
N THR A 58 12.02 -6.82 -1.48
CA THR A 58 12.83 -8.04 -1.48
C THR A 58 12.65 -8.83 -2.77
N GLN A 59 11.40 -9.03 -3.21
CA GLN A 59 11.10 -9.79 -4.42
C GLN A 59 11.63 -9.11 -5.68
N ILE A 60 11.46 -7.79 -5.81
CA ILE A 60 11.99 -7.02 -6.94
C ILE A 60 13.52 -7.09 -6.96
N THR A 61 14.18 -6.96 -5.80
CA THR A 61 15.64 -7.05 -5.69
C THR A 61 16.15 -8.45 -6.07
N THR A 62 15.45 -9.51 -5.67
CA THR A 62 15.76 -10.88 -6.07
C THR A 62 15.65 -11.05 -7.59
N MET A 63 14.54 -10.61 -8.19
CA MET A 63 14.33 -10.69 -9.63
C MET A 63 15.40 -9.91 -10.41
N ALA A 64 15.78 -8.72 -9.94
CA ALA A 64 16.86 -7.91 -10.51
C ALA A 64 18.23 -8.60 -10.41
N SER A 65 18.48 -9.30 -9.30
CA SER A 65 19.75 -10.01 -9.09
C SER A 65 19.85 -11.29 -9.94
N GLU A 66 18.72 -11.92 -10.26
CA GLU A 66 18.64 -13.07 -11.16
C GLU A 66 18.78 -12.68 -12.64
N SER A 67 18.53 -11.42 -12.99
CA SER A 67 18.62 -10.87 -14.35
C SER A 67 19.44 -9.58 -14.39
N PRO A 68 20.76 -9.64 -14.15
CA PRO A 68 21.61 -8.45 -13.97
C PRO A 68 21.75 -7.57 -15.22
N ASP A 69 21.50 -8.11 -16.41
CA ASP A 69 21.59 -7.40 -17.70
C ASP A 69 20.24 -6.90 -18.21
N ALA A 70 19.12 -7.21 -17.52
CA ALA A 70 17.78 -6.82 -17.92
C ALA A 70 17.31 -5.58 -17.15
N ASP A 71 16.60 -4.68 -17.83
CA ASP A 71 15.98 -3.53 -17.17
C ASP A 71 14.76 -3.98 -16.34
N LEU A 72 14.41 -3.22 -15.29
CA LEU A 72 13.27 -3.49 -14.42
C LEU A 72 11.95 -3.61 -15.21
N VAL A 73 11.86 -2.89 -16.34
CA VAL A 73 10.72 -2.89 -17.26
C VAL A 73 10.58 -4.22 -18.02
N GLU A 74 11.70 -4.90 -18.25
CA GLU A 74 11.78 -6.21 -18.90
C GLU A 74 11.55 -7.34 -17.90
N ILE A 75 11.99 -7.13 -16.66
CA ILE A 75 11.83 -8.07 -15.54
C ILE A 75 10.37 -8.12 -15.05
N LEU A 76 9.68 -6.98 -15.05
CA LEU A 76 8.31 -6.87 -14.55
C LEU A 76 7.27 -7.00 -15.67
N SER A 77 6.25 -7.81 -15.40
CA SER A 77 5.08 -7.90 -16.28
C SER A 77 4.33 -6.55 -16.37
N ALA A 78 3.48 -6.42 -17.39
CA ALA A 78 2.64 -5.24 -17.53
C ALA A 78 1.70 -5.05 -16.33
N GLU A 79 1.16 -6.16 -15.78
CA GLU A 79 0.29 -6.14 -14.60
C GLU A 79 1.04 -5.65 -13.35
N GLU A 80 2.25 -6.14 -13.10
CA GLU A 80 3.05 -5.73 -11.94
C GLU A 80 3.41 -4.24 -11.99
N ARG A 81 3.73 -3.73 -13.18
CA ARG A 81 3.97 -2.29 -13.39
C ARG A 81 2.71 -1.46 -13.15
N GLU A 82 1.57 -1.92 -13.65
CA GLU A 82 0.29 -1.25 -13.42
C GLU A 82 -0.05 -1.20 -11.92
N LEU A 83 0.13 -2.31 -11.21
CA LEU A 83 -0.12 -2.39 -9.77
C LEU A 83 0.86 -1.53 -8.96
N LEU A 84 2.14 -1.48 -9.32
CA LEU A 84 3.11 -0.56 -8.72
C LEU A 84 2.69 0.90 -8.93
N GLY A 85 2.23 1.25 -10.13
CA GLY A 85 1.66 2.55 -10.43
C GLY A 85 0.47 2.89 -9.53
N LYS A 86 -0.51 1.98 -9.43
CA LYS A 86 -1.68 2.14 -8.55
C LYS A 86 -1.28 2.30 -7.08
N MET A 87 -0.31 1.52 -6.60
CA MET A 87 0.19 1.63 -5.22
C MET A 87 0.80 3.01 -4.97
N ARG A 88 1.60 3.53 -5.91
CA ARG A 88 2.17 4.88 -5.82
C ARG A 88 1.08 5.95 -5.82
N ASP A 89 0.10 5.82 -6.70
CA ASP A 89 -0.97 6.81 -6.80
C ASP A 89 -1.82 6.84 -5.51
N LYS A 90 -2.08 5.68 -4.90
CA LYS A 90 -2.75 5.59 -3.58
C LYS A 90 -1.94 6.18 -2.43
N LEU A 91 -0.62 6.04 -2.45
CA LEU A 91 0.24 6.72 -1.47
C LEU A 91 0.15 8.24 -1.57
N ASN A 92 -0.01 8.78 -2.78
CA ASN A 92 -0.17 10.22 -3.00
C ASN A 92 -1.57 10.74 -2.63
N GLU A 93 -2.56 9.86 -2.44
CA GLU A 93 -3.90 10.22 -1.97
C GLU A 93 -4.00 10.39 -0.44
N LEU A 94 -2.99 9.91 0.31
CA LEU A 94 -2.88 10.05 1.77
C LEU A 94 -2.23 11.40 2.14
#